data_AF-A0A1H0W738-F1
#
_entry.id   AF-A0A1H0W738-F1
#
_cell.length_a   1.000
_cell.length_b   1.000
_cell.length_c   1.000
_cell.angle_alpha   90.00
_cell.angle_beta   90.00
_cell.angle_gamma   90.00
#
_symmetry.space_group_name_H-M   'P 1'
#
loop_
_entity.id
_entity.type
_entity.pdbx_description
1 polymer ?
#
loop_
_entity_poly.entity_id
_entity_poly.type
_entity_poly.pdbx_seq_one_letter_code
_entity_poly.pdbx_strand_id
1 'polypeptide(L)'
;MFERLCPTGPKWTLAWDAVRSAFPWVRAMEGVPQDPVHHAEGDVATHTRMACEALVSLPEWRARPEADRVRLFATVLLHDSAKPFRTQTADGRVTAHGHSRAGDLLARKVLWEMGRPIAWREHVAALVRHHQVPFWALERPDLDRIAFRVSLLARNDDLATLARADILGRICQDADAVLENIALFEEYCRERDCLDRPRAFPSDHARFQYFRTPGRDPDYDAYDDTRVEVTVLSGLPGVGKDHWIAAHRPGWTVVSLDAVRSRLGIAPDGDQRPVAAAAFEEARTLLRAGERFVWNATNISQQLRDRCIGLAADYRARITLVGLEAPRTVIHARNRSRPEPVPAAVIDRLVGRWEAVDPTEAHVVERVDTSPASSRTPAG
;
A
#
# COMPACT_ATOMS: atom_id res chain seq x y z
N MET A 1 9.73 7.58 -17.01
CA MET A 1 9.63 9.05 -16.79
C MET A 1 10.50 9.49 -15.63
N PHE A 2 10.34 8.89 -14.44
CA PHE A 2 11.25 9.12 -13.30
C PHE A 2 12.72 8.89 -13.66
N GLU A 3 13.03 7.88 -14.45
CA GLU A 3 14.38 7.53 -14.92
C GLU A 3 15.06 8.72 -15.61
N ARG A 4 14.32 9.45 -16.47
CA ARG A 4 14.86 10.61 -17.20
C ARG A 4 15.06 11.84 -16.32
N LEU A 5 14.34 11.91 -15.20
CA LEU A 5 14.34 13.07 -14.30
C LEU A 5 15.19 12.83 -13.05
N CYS A 6 15.52 11.58 -12.75
CA CYS A 6 16.36 11.20 -11.63
C CYS A 6 17.79 11.72 -11.87
N PRO A 7 18.37 12.47 -10.92
CA PRO A 7 19.72 12.99 -11.08
C PRO A 7 20.75 11.86 -11.20
N THR A 8 21.69 12.00 -12.15
CA THR A 8 22.74 11.04 -12.41
C THR A 8 24.13 11.64 -12.22
N GLY A 9 25.09 10.80 -11.86
CA GLY A 9 26.49 11.18 -11.74
C GLY A 9 27.14 11.49 -13.10
N PRO A 10 28.22 12.29 -13.13
CA PRO A 10 28.87 12.90 -11.97
C PRO A 10 28.24 14.24 -11.52
N LYS A 11 27.27 14.77 -12.28
CA LYS A 11 26.74 16.13 -12.04
C LYS A 11 25.78 16.23 -10.86
N TRP A 12 24.99 15.17 -10.59
CA TRP A 12 24.07 15.10 -9.45
C TRP A 12 23.21 16.36 -9.29
N THR A 13 22.63 16.84 -10.37
CA THR A 13 21.86 18.09 -10.39
C THR A 13 20.37 17.79 -10.54
N LEU A 14 19.54 18.37 -9.68
CA LEU A 14 18.08 18.28 -9.78
C LEU A 14 17.55 19.31 -10.78
N ALA A 15 16.96 18.85 -11.87
CA ALA A 15 16.24 19.70 -12.82
C ALA A 15 14.79 19.95 -12.33
N TRP A 16 14.62 20.75 -11.27
CA TRP A 16 13.32 20.93 -10.61
C TRP A 16 12.22 21.42 -11.55
N ASP A 17 12.50 22.38 -12.45
CA ASP A 17 11.50 22.86 -13.41
C ASP A 17 11.01 21.76 -14.36
N ALA A 18 11.89 20.82 -14.74
CA ALA A 18 11.51 19.67 -15.53
C ALA A 18 10.61 18.70 -14.73
N VAL A 19 10.94 18.45 -13.46
CA VAL A 19 10.12 17.64 -12.53
C VAL A 19 8.74 18.27 -12.34
N ARG A 20 8.70 19.57 -12.06
CA ARG A 20 7.47 20.34 -11.89
C ARG A 20 6.60 20.31 -13.14
N SER A 21 7.20 20.48 -14.33
CA SER A 21 6.47 20.43 -15.60
C SER A 21 5.93 19.03 -15.89
N ALA A 22 6.70 18.01 -15.54
CA ALA A 22 6.40 16.61 -15.74
C ALA A 22 5.21 16.11 -14.89
N PHE A 23 5.08 16.56 -13.64
CA PHE A 23 4.18 15.92 -12.67
C PHE A 23 3.08 16.85 -12.15
N PRO A 24 1.81 16.63 -12.54
CA PRO A 24 0.68 17.45 -12.07
C PRO A 24 0.51 17.48 -10.54
N TRP A 25 0.76 16.37 -9.84
CA TRP A 25 0.68 16.35 -8.37
C TRP A 25 1.81 17.16 -7.71
N VAL A 26 2.96 17.34 -8.37
CA VAL A 26 4.02 18.24 -7.87
C VAL A 26 3.57 19.69 -7.93
N ARG A 27 2.95 20.11 -9.05
CA ARG A 27 2.37 21.45 -9.16
C ARG A 27 1.24 21.69 -8.16
N ALA A 28 0.44 20.67 -7.86
CA ALA A 28 -0.63 20.78 -6.88
C ALA A 28 -0.14 21.06 -5.44
N MET A 29 1.16 20.86 -5.15
CA MET A 29 1.76 21.21 -3.87
C MET A 29 2.20 22.68 -3.78
N GLU A 30 2.26 23.41 -4.90
CA GLU A 30 2.68 24.81 -4.92
C GLU A 30 1.71 25.68 -4.11
N GLY A 31 2.26 26.47 -3.17
CA GLY A 31 1.48 27.38 -2.34
C GLY A 31 0.63 26.69 -1.27
N VAL A 32 0.72 25.36 -1.11
CA VAL A 32 0.10 24.67 0.03
C VAL A 32 0.90 25.02 1.27
N PRO A 33 0.31 25.73 2.26
CA PRO A 33 1.05 26.20 3.43
C PRO A 33 1.48 25.02 4.30
N GLN A 34 2.57 25.22 5.03
CA GLN A 34 3.04 24.32 6.09
C GLN A 34 3.16 25.09 7.42
N ASP A 35 3.41 24.35 8.49
CA ASP A 35 3.63 24.94 9.81
C ASP A 35 4.95 25.75 9.80
N PRO A 36 4.96 27.05 10.12
CA PRO A 36 6.15 27.88 10.00
C PRO A 36 7.26 27.56 11.02
N VAL A 37 6.95 26.83 12.10
CA VAL A 37 7.94 26.39 13.10
C VAL A 37 8.70 25.17 12.58
N HIS A 38 7.96 24.21 12.03
CA HIS A 38 8.54 22.97 11.52
C HIS A 38 8.98 23.08 10.06
N HIS A 39 8.43 24.01 9.28
CA HIS A 39 8.68 24.18 7.86
C HIS A 39 8.88 25.66 7.51
N ALA A 40 9.98 26.24 8.01
CA ALA A 40 10.28 27.65 7.76
C ALA A 40 10.61 27.94 6.28
N GLU A 41 10.83 26.91 5.45
CA GLU A 41 10.95 27.01 3.99
C GLU A 41 9.64 27.41 3.27
N GLY A 42 8.50 27.32 3.96
CA GLY A 42 7.21 27.76 3.44
C GLY A 42 6.34 26.62 2.94
N ASP A 43 6.19 26.49 1.62
CA ASP A 43 5.17 25.61 1.02
C ASP A 43 5.67 24.18 0.75
N VAL A 44 4.71 23.26 0.54
CA VAL A 44 4.98 21.84 0.34
C VAL A 44 5.83 21.55 -0.91
N ALA A 45 5.67 22.30 -2.01
CA ALA A 45 6.48 22.07 -3.21
C ALA A 45 7.93 22.51 -2.98
N THR A 46 8.13 23.64 -2.29
CA THR A 46 9.47 24.10 -1.87
C THR A 46 10.16 23.06 -0.98
N HIS A 47 9.46 22.54 0.03
CA HIS A 47 9.97 21.45 0.87
C HIS A 47 10.30 20.20 0.07
N THR A 48 9.41 19.74 -0.81
CA THR A 48 9.65 18.53 -1.62
C THR A 48 10.88 18.70 -2.53
N ARG A 49 11.08 19.89 -3.08
CA ARG A 49 12.29 20.22 -3.85
C ARG A 49 13.53 20.09 -2.99
N MET A 50 13.55 20.72 -1.82
CA MET A 50 14.68 20.70 -0.89
C MET A 50 14.97 19.26 -0.42
N ALA A 51 13.95 18.45 -0.15
CA ALA A 51 14.10 17.03 0.17
C ALA A 51 14.71 16.23 -0.99
N CYS A 52 14.35 16.54 -2.24
CA CYS A 52 15.00 15.93 -3.41
C CYS A 52 16.48 16.37 -3.54
N GLU A 53 16.79 17.64 -3.31
CA GLU A 53 18.16 18.16 -3.33
C GLU A 53 19.01 17.50 -2.22
N ALA A 54 18.42 17.32 -1.02
CA ALA A 54 19.01 16.58 0.07
C ALA A 54 19.25 15.11 -0.29
N LEU A 55 18.25 14.40 -0.83
CA LEU A 55 18.41 13.02 -1.30
C LEU A 55 19.59 12.88 -2.28
N VAL A 56 19.71 13.83 -3.21
CA VAL A 56 20.76 13.83 -4.23
C VAL A 56 22.14 14.09 -3.63
N SER A 57 22.25 14.73 -2.46
CA SER A 57 23.51 14.95 -1.76
C SER A 57 23.97 13.73 -0.94
N LEU A 58 23.05 12.83 -0.56
CA LEU A 58 23.34 11.65 0.26
C LEU A 58 24.27 10.64 -0.45
N PRO A 59 25.48 10.37 0.09
CA PRO A 59 26.40 9.38 -0.48
C PRO A 59 25.79 7.98 -0.57
N GLU A 60 25.02 7.58 0.45
CA GLU A 60 24.36 6.28 0.51
C GLU A 60 23.31 6.11 -0.59
N TRP A 61 22.59 7.17 -0.98
CA TRP A 61 21.67 7.13 -2.12
C TRP A 61 22.44 7.03 -3.44
N ARG A 62 23.53 7.81 -3.62
CA ARG A 62 24.35 7.76 -4.83
C ARG A 62 24.97 6.39 -5.08
N ALA A 63 25.32 5.68 -4.01
CA ALA A 63 25.90 4.34 -4.07
C ALA A 63 24.90 3.24 -4.45
N ARG A 64 23.59 3.48 -4.38
CA ARG A 64 22.55 2.49 -4.73
C ARG A 64 22.54 2.19 -6.23
N PRO A 65 22.06 0.99 -6.65
CA PRO A 65 21.74 0.70 -8.05
C PRO A 65 20.78 1.74 -8.64
N GLU A 66 20.86 1.96 -9.96
CA GLU A 66 20.04 2.98 -10.64
C GLU A 66 18.53 2.79 -10.41
N ALA A 67 18.05 1.55 -10.50
CA ALA A 67 16.63 1.23 -10.28
C ALA A 67 16.15 1.64 -8.88
N ASP A 68 16.97 1.43 -7.85
CA ASP A 68 16.66 1.81 -6.47
C ASP A 68 16.74 3.33 -6.27
N ARG A 69 17.73 3.99 -6.89
CA ARG A 69 17.82 5.46 -6.89
C ARG A 69 16.57 6.11 -7.49
N VAL A 70 16.11 5.59 -8.63
CA VAL A 70 14.89 6.05 -9.31
C VAL A 70 13.65 5.82 -8.44
N ARG A 71 13.55 4.66 -7.77
CA ARG A 71 12.43 4.34 -6.86
C ARG A 71 12.39 5.29 -5.65
N LEU A 72 13.51 5.52 -5.00
CA LEU A 72 13.60 6.45 -3.88
C LEU A 72 13.36 7.90 -4.30
N PHE A 73 13.90 8.32 -5.45
CA PHE A 73 13.62 9.65 -5.99
C PHE A 73 12.12 9.87 -6.24
N ALA A 74 11.43 8.89 -6.84
CA ALA A 74 9.98 8.93 -7.00
C ALA A 74 9.24 8.96 -5.66
N THR A 75 9.76 8.26 -4.65
CA THR A 75 9.19 8.24 -3.29
C THR A 75 9.28 9.61 -2.63
N VAL A 76 10.44 10.28 -2.69
CA VAL A 76 10.60 11.65 -2.15
C VAL A 76 9.66 12.63 -2.86
N LEU A 77 9.46 12.50 -4.17
CA LEU A 77 8.48 13.34 -4.89
C LEU A 77 7.02 13.12 -4.46
N LEU A 78 6.71 11.98 -3.85
CA LEU A 78 5.35 11.56 -3.51
C LEU A 78 5.03 11.60 -2.01
N HIS A 79 6.03 11.68 -1.12
CA HIS A 79 5.84 11.52 0.33
C HIS A 79 4.77 12.46 0.91
N ASP A 80 4.72 13.69 0.42
CA ASP A 80 3.80 14.73 0.82
C ASP A 80 2.74 15.10 -0.23
N SER A 81 2.64 14.32 -1.32
CA SER A 81 1.73 14.60 -2.44
C SER A 81 0.24 14.69 -2.07
N ALA A 82 -0.14 14.23 -0.88
CA ALA A 82 -1.50 14.31 -0.37
C ALA A 82 -1.76 15.50 0.57
N LYS A 83 -0.74 16.28 0.98
CA LYS A 83 -0.94 17.52 1.75
C LYS A 83 -1.93 18.50 1.07
N PRO A 84 -1.97 18.68 -0.27
CA PRO A 84 -2.97 19.55 -0.91
C PRO A 84 -4.43 19.21 -0.57
N PHE A 85 -4.73 17.95 -0.24
CA PHE A 85 -6.09 17.49 0.09
C PHE A 85 -6.36 17.40 1.59
N ARG A 86 -5.33 17.58 2.42
CA ARG A 86 -5.34 17.29 3.86
C ARG A 86 -4.91 18.47 4.73
N THR A 87 -4.23 19.46 4.16
CA THR A 87 -3.83 20.68 4.86
C THR A 87 -5.04 21.48 5.29
N GLN A 88 -5.05 21.86 6.57
CA GLN A 88 -6.07 22.67 7.21
C GLN A 88 -5.37 23.71 8.09
N THR A 89 -5.92 24.93 8.10
CA THR A 89 -5.47 26.00 8.99
C THR A 89 -6.53 26.23 10.04
N ALA A 90 -6.19 26.03 11.31
CA ALA A 90 -7.05 26.27 12.46
C ALA A 90 -6.23 26.90 13.59
N ASP A 91 -6.77 27.96 14.20
CA ASP A 91 -6.16 28.66 15.35
C ASP A 91 -4.68 29.07 15.13
N GLY A 92 -4.35 29.49 13.92
CA GLY A 92 -2.99 29.91 13.54
C GLY A 92 -2.00 28.75 13.33
N ARG A 93 -2.44 27.49 13.46
CA ARG A 93 -1.65 26.29 13.17
C ARG A 93 -2.04 25.67 11.85
N VAL A 94 -1.05 25.21 11.11
CA VAL A 94 -1.24 24.50 9.84
C VAL A 94 -0.98 23.03 10.09
N THR A 95 -1.97 22.18 9.81
CA THR A 95 -1.85 20.73 10.03
C THR A 95 -2.28 19.98 8.77
N ALA A 96 -1.67 18.83 8.51
CA ALA A 96 -2.04 17.95 7.41
C ALA A 96 -2.35 16.54 7.93
N HIS A 97 -3.24 16.44 8.92
CA HIS A 97 -3.53 15.17 9.59
C HIS A 97 -4.05 14.10 8.60
N GLY A 98 -3.40 12.92 8.64
CA GLY A 98 -3.72 11.80 7.77
C GLY A 98 -3.17 11.89 6.35
N HIS A 99 -2.31 12.88 6.04
CA HIS A 99 -1.67 12.98 4.72
C HIS A 99 -0.89 11.72 4.34
N SER A 100 -0.19 11.06 5.26
CA SER A 100 0.58 9.85 4.94
C SER A 100 -0.35 8.69 4.49
N ARG A 101 -1.55 8.57 5.09
CA ARG A 101 -2.57 7.58 4.63
C ARG A 101 -3.10 7.93 3.25
N ALA A 102 -3.47 9.19 3.04
CA ALA A 102 -3.98 9.65 1.76
C ALA A 102 -2.88 9.59 0.66
N GLY A 103 -1.63 9.78 1.07
CA GLY A 103 -0.43 9.76 0.23
C GLY A 103 -0.16 8.39 -0.34
N ASP A 104 -0.29 7.32 0.46
CA ASP A 104 -0.11 5.96 -0.07
C ASP A 104 -1.16 5.62 -1.15
N LEU A 105 -2.41 6.03 -0.95
CA LEU A 105 -3.50 5.79 -1.90
C LEU A 105 -3.27 6.58 -3.19
N LEU A 106 -2.83 7.83 -3.06
CA LEU A 106 -2.50 8.69 -4.19
C LEU A 106 -1.29 8.16 -4.96
N ALA A 107 -0.21 7.83 -4.27
CA ALA A 107 1.00 7.24 -4.86
C ALA A 107 0.64 5.97 -5.62
N ARG A 108 -0.12 5.05 -5.00
CA ARG A 108 -0.59 3.82 -5.66
C ARG A 108 -1.39 4.13 -6.92
N LYS A 109 -2.38 5.02 -6.85
CA LYS A 109 -3.19 5.41 -8.00
C LYS A 109 -2.32 5.95 -9.15
N VAL A 110 -1.49 6.95 -8.86
CA VAL A 110 -0.64 7.63 -9.88
C VAL A 110 0.31 6.63 -10.54
N LEU A 111 0.98 5.81 -9.75
CA LEU A 111 1.97 4.86 -10.25
C LEU A 111 1.30 3.69 -11.01
N TRP A 112 0.10 3.28 -10.62
CA TRP A 112 -0.71 2.33 -11.37
C TRP A 112 -1.16 2.91 -12.72
N GLU A 113 -1.59 4.17 -12.77
CA GLU A 113 -1.93 4.87 -14.02
C GLU A 113 -0.71 5.05 -14.94
N MET A 114 0.49 5.13 -14.38
CA MET A 114 1.76 5.11 -15.12
C MET A 114 2.22 3.72 -15.57
N GLY A 115 1.52 2.65 -15.19
CA GLY A 115 1.91 1.28 -15.52
C GLY A 115 3.16 0.79 -14.79
N ARG A 116 3.44 1.29 -13.57
CA ARG A 116 4.56 0.79 -12.77
C ARG A 116 4.29 -0.63 -12.26
N PRO A 117 5.31 -1.51 -12.22
CA PRO A 117 5.15 -2.87 -11.68
C PRO A 117 4.61 -2.85 -10.25
N ILE A 118 3.81 -3.87 -9.90
CA ILE A 118 3.14 -3.99 -8.60
C ILE A 118 4.14 -3.86 -7.45
N ALA A 119 5.23 -4.63 -7.46
CA ALA A 119 6.23 -4.60 -6.40
C ALA A 119 6.87 -3.21 -6.25
N TRP A 120 7.23 -2.56 -7.37
CA TRP A 120 7.81 -1.22 -7.38
C TRP A 120 6.84 -0.19 -6.78
N ARG A 121 5.57 -0.26 -7.16
CA ARG A 121 4.52 0.65 -6.69
C ARG A 121 4.21 0.47 -5.21
N GLU A 122 4.03 -0.77 -4.76
CA GLU A 122 3.69 -1.05 -3.36
C GLU A 122 4.85 -0.74 -2.42
N HIS A 123 6.09 -0.88 -2.89
CA HIS A 123 7.26 -0.39 -2.17
C HIS A 123 7.16 1.13 -1.94
N VAL A 124 6.94 1.92 -3.00
CA VAL A 124 6.79 3.39 -2.86
C VAL A 124 5.62 3.75 -1.95
N ALA A 125 4.46 3.12 -2.12
CA ALA A 125 3.28 3.39 -1.30
C ALA A 125 3.52 3.09 0.20
N ALA A 126 4.22 1.99 0.51
CA ALA A 126 4.58 1.66 1.89
C ALA A 126 5.53 2.71 2.50
N LEU A 127 6.52 3.17 1.75
CA LEU A 127 7.42 4.24 2.23
C LEU A 127 6.66 5.55 2.46
N VAL A 128 5.80 5.98 1.53
CA VAL A 128 4.97 7.19 1.69
C VAL A 128 4.05 7.08 2.92
N ARG A 129 3.46 5.91 3.16
CA ARG A 129 2.60 5.65 4.31
C ARG A 129 3.33 5.86 5.65
N HIS A 130 4.60 5.48 5.69
CA HIS A 130 5.38 5.38 6.93
C HIS A 130 6.50 6.43 7.05
N HIS A 131 6.60 7.39 6.13
CA HIS A 131 7.77 8.27 6.01
C HIS A 131 8.15 9.05 7.29
N GLN A 132 7.18 9.39 8.13
CA GLN A 132 7.43 10.09 9.41
C GLN A 132 7.72 9.14 10.58
N VAL A 133 7.61 7.82 10.42
CA VAL A 133 7.84 6.85 11.50
C VAL A 133 9.25 7.00 12.10
N PRO A 134 10.33 7.09 11.31
CA PRO A 134 11.68 7.19 11.86
C PRO A 134 11.91 8.42 12.76
N PHE A 135 11.16 9.51 12.58
CA PHE A 135 11.34 10.73 13.37
C PHE A 135 11.04 10.55 14.87
N TRP A 136 10.19 9.58 15.22
CA TRP A 136 9.68 9.37 16.58
C TRP A 136 9.66 7.88 16.95
N ALA A 137 10.44 7.06 16.25
CA ALA A 137 10.28 5.60 16.25
C ALA A 137 10.28 5.00 17.66
N LEU A 138 11.26 5.37 18.48
CA LEU A 138 11.46 4.79 19.82
C LEU A 138 10.39 5.16 20.85
N GLU A 139 9.57 6.18 20.56
CA GLU A 139 8.44 6.56 21.42
C GLU A 139 7.20 5.70 21.15
N ARG A 140 7.23 4.87 20.11
CA ARG A 140 6.07 4.12 19.63
C ARG A 140 5.98 2.73 20.27
N PRO A 141 4.89 2.40 20.98
CA PRO A 141 4.68 1.04 21.50
C PRO A 141 4.41 0.00 20.40
N ASP A 142 4.08 0.45 19.18
CA ASP A 142 3.78 -0.40 18.03
C ASP A 142 4.93 -0.50 17.01
N LEU A 143 6.14 -0.04 17.36
CA LEU A 143 7.28 0.05 16.44
C LEU A 143 7.61 -1.27 15.76
N ASP A 144 7.66 -2.38 16.50
CA ASP A 144 7.91 -3.71 15.94
C ASP A 144 6.94 -4.06 14.81
N ARG A 145 5.65 -3.87 15.06
CA ARG A 145 4.62 -4.19 14.08
C ARG A 145 4.77 -3.34 12.83
N ILE A 146 5.15 -2.07 12.98
CA ILE A 146 5.38 -1.17 11.85
C ILE A 146 6.65 -1.58 11.09
N ALA A 147 7.78 -1.71 11.77
CA ALA A 147 9.07 -2.06 11.17
C ALA A 147 8.98 -3.40 10.43
N PHE A 148 8.32 -4.41 11.02
CA PHE A 148 8.15 -5.71 10.39
C PHE A 148 7.24 -5.62 9.18
N ARG A 149 6.12 -4.90 9.27
CA ARG A 149 5.22 -4.68 8.13
C ARG A 149 5.93 -3.96 6.98
N VAL A 150 6.71 -2.91 7.28
CA VAL A 150 7.51 -2.19 6.28
C VAL A 150 8.54 -3.12 5.65
N SER A 151 9.25 -3.94 6.43
CA SER A 151 10.23 -4.90 5.89
C SER A 151 9.62 -5.92 4.92
N LEU A 152 8.34 -6.27 5.11
CA LEU A 152 7.61 -7.19 4.23
C LEU A 152 7.11 -6.53 2.93
N LEU A 153 6.96 -5.21 2.91
CA LEU A 153 6.40 -4.44 1.79
C LEU A 153 7.45 -3.65 1.00
N ALA A 154 8.49 -3.20 1.70
CA ALA A 154 9.56 -2.32 1.24
C ALA A 154 10.85 -2.69 2.00
N ARG A 155 11.68 -1.70 2.35
CA ARG A 155 12.87 -1.89 3.17
C ARG A 155 12.96 -0.76 4.19
N ASN A 156 13.42 -1.05 5.41
CA ASN A 156 13.54 -0.03 6.44
C ASN A 156 14.75 0.90 6.22
N ASP A 157 15.80 0.45 5.53
CA ASP A 157 16.90 1.33 5.12
C ASP A 157 16.47 2.35 4.04
N ASP A 158 15.58 1.95 3.13
CA ASP A 158 14.92 2.86 2.18
C ASP A 158 14.03 3.87 2.93
N LEU A 159 13.32 3.44 3.97
CA LEU A 159 12.53 4.31 4.83
C LEU A 159 13.38 5.31 5.61
N ALA A 160 14.51 4.88 6.17
CA ALA A 160 15.45 5.74 6.87
C ALA A 160 16.10 6.76 5.90
N THR A 161 16.47 6.33 4.69
CA THR A 161 16.99 7.21 3.64
C THR A 161 15.96 8.28 3.25
N LEU A 162 14.69 7.89 3.09
CA LEU A 162 13.59 8.83 2.84
C LEU A 162 13.43 9.85 3.98
N ALA A 163 13.38 9.38 5.23
CA ALA A 163 13.24 10.24 6.40
C ALA A 163 14.42 11.21 6.53
N ARG A 164 15.65 10.76 6.24
CA ARG A 164 16.86 11.59 6.23
C ARG A 164 16.77 12.68 5.16
N ALA A 165 16.33 12.35 3.96
CA ALA A 165 16.13 13.32 2.88
C ALA A 165 15.04 14.35 3.22
N ASP A 166 13.93 13.93 3.83
CA ASP A 166 12.85 14.81 4.29
C ASP A 166 13.36 15.81 5.34
N ILE A 167 13.98 15.34 6.44
CA ILE A 167 14.44 16.24 7.49
C ILE A 167 15.58 17.18 7.05
N LEU A 168 16.50 16.71 6.22
CA LEU A 168 17.56 17.56 5.64
C LEU A 168 17.02 18.56 4.60
N GLY A 169 15.85 18.27 4.03
CA GLY A 169 15.11 19.15 3.12
C GLY A 169 14.19 20.15 3.82
N ARG A 170 14.29 20.29 5.14
CA ARG A 170 13.41 21.10 5.99
C ARG A 170 14.21 22.17 6.72
N ILE A 171 13.66 23.38 6.88
CA ILE A 171 14.25 24.42 7.74
C ILE A 171 13.51 24.38 9.08
N CYS A 172 14.15 23.77 10.09
CA CYS A 172 13.60 23.56 11.43
C CYS A 172 14.71 23.57 12.49
N GLN A 173 14.34 23.72 13.77
CA GLN A 173 15.30 23.77 14.89
C GLN A 173 15.68 22.39 15.44
N ASP A 174 14.89 21.37 15.14
CA ASP A 174 14.97 20.02 15.71
C ASP A 174 15.60 18.99 14.75
N ALA A 175 16.20 19.43 13.65
CA ALA A 175 16.77 18.55 12.62
C ALA A 175 17.78 17.53 13.19
N ASP A 176 18.71 17.98 14.05
CA ASP A 176 19.74 17.10 14.63
C ASP A 176 19.12 16.00 15.51
N ALA A 177 18.16 16.34 16.36
CA ALA A 177 17.46 15.36 17.20
C ALA A 177 16.68 14.34 16.35
N VAL A 178 16.05 14.79 15.26
CA VAL A 178 15.35 13.89 14.34
C VAL A 178 16.33 12.98 13.58
N LEU A 179 17.52 13.47 13.20
CA LEU A 179 18.57 12.66 12.58
C LEU A 179 19.10 11.58 13.55
N GLU A 180 19.26 11.91 14.83
CA GLU A 180 19.59 10.93 15.87
C GLU A 180 18.51 9.85 15.97
N ASN A 181 17.22 10.24 15.99
CA ASN A 181 16.12 9.28 16.00
C ASN A 181 16.10 8.37 14.77
N ILE A 182 16.42 8.88 13.58
CA ILE A 182 16.55 8.09 12.36
C ILE A 182 17.68 7.06 12.48
N ALA A 183 18.84 7.46 13.01
CA ALA A 183 19.96 6.54 13.23
C ALA A 183 19.60 5.44 14.24
N LEU A 184 18.91 5.80 15.33
CA LEU A 184 18.41 4.83 16.31
C LEU A 184 17.38 3.87 15.70
N PHE A 185 16.52 4.35 14.81
CA PHE A 185 15.59 3.50 14.06
C PHE A 185 16.31 2.50 13.16
N GLU A 186 17.39 2.90 12.49
CA GLU A 186 18.21 1.99 11.68
C GLU A 186 18.87 0.89 12.53
N GLU A 187 19.46 1.25 13.69
CA GLU A 187 20.02 0.28 14.64
C GLU A 187 18.93 -0.68 15.15
N TYR A 188 17.78 -0.15 15.56
CA TYR A 188 16.64 -0.95 15.99
C TYR A 188 16.21 -1.97 14.93
N CYS A 189 16.07 -1.53 13.67
CA CYS A 189 15.68 -2.44 12.59
C CYS A 189 16.76 -3.49 12.28
N ARG A 190 18.04 -3.15 12.51
CA ARG A 190 19.15 -4.10 12.34
C ARG A 190 19.13 -5.17 13.42
N GLU A 191 18.96 -4.77 14.68
CA GLU A 191 18.85 -5.71 15.82
C GLU A 191 17.64 -6.65 15.69
N ARG A 192 16.59 -6.20 15.01
CA ARG A 192 15.39 -7.00 14.74
C ARG A 192 15.39 -7.75 13.41
N ASP A 193 16.54 -7.81 12.72
CA ASP A 193 16.71 -8.49 11.42
C ASP A 193 15.68 -8.07 10.35
N CYS A 194 15.33 -6.78 10.32
CA CYS A 194 14.34 -6.23 9.40
C CYS A 194 14.77 -4.93 8.69
N LEU A 195 16.05 -4.56 8.75
CA LEU A 195 16.57 -3.33 8.12
C LEU A 195 16.57 -3.40 6.58
N ASP A 196 17.35 -4.33 6.04
CA ASP A 196 17.70 -4.44 4.62
C ASP A 196 17.05 -5.66 3.94
N ARG A 197 16.21 -6.38 4.66
CA ARG A 197 15.53 -7.60 4.20
C ARG A 197 14.19 -7.75 4.90
N PRO A 198 13.25 -8.49 4.30
CA PRO A 198 12.02 -8.85 4.99
C PRO A 198 12.33 -9.64 6.25
N ARG A 199 11.68 -9.31 7.36
CA ARG A 199 11.76 -10.10 8.58
C ARG A 199 11.32 -11.54 8.30
N ALA A 200 12.16 -12.50 8.65
CA ALA A 200 11.79 -13.91 8.64
C ALA A 200 10.88 -14.21 9.84
N PHE A 201 9.75 -14.90 9.61
CA PHE A 201 8.92 -15.49 10.66
C PHE A 201 9.09 -17.02 10.60
N PRO A 202 8.89 -17.76 11.72
CA PRO A 202 9.03 -19.22 11.73
C PRO A 202 8.19 -19.92 10.66
N SER A 203 6.99 -19.39 10.40
CA SER A 203 6.09 -19.86 9.35
C SER A 203 5.14 -18.75 8.89
N ASP A 204 4.47 -18.98 7.75
CA ASP A 204 3.34 -18.16 7.29
C ASP A 204 2.23 -18.04 8.33
N HIS A 205 1.99 -19.13 9.09
CA HIS A 205 1.02 -19.15 10.17
C HIS A 205 1.47 -18.27 11.34
N ALA A 206 2.74 -18.36 11.75
CA ALA A 206 3.29 -17.49 12.80
C ALA A 206 3.21 -16.01 12.41
N ARG A 207 3.56 -15.65 11.17
CA ARG A 207 3.41 -14.28 10.64
C ARG A 207 1.96 -13.80 10.75
N PHE A 208 1.02 -14.57 10.22
CA PHE A 208 -0.40 -14.22 10.25
C PHE A 208 -0.92 -14.03 11.69
N GLN A 209 -0.57 -14.95 12.60
CA GLN A 209 -0.96 -14.86 14.01
C GLN A 209 -0.35 -13.64 14.71
N TYR A 210 0.92 -13.33 14.46
CA TYR A 210 1.59 -12.14 15.00
C TYR A 210 0.85 -10.86 14.60
N PHE A 211 0.51 -10.70 13.32
CA PHE A 211 -0.22 -9.51 12.86
C PHE A 211 -1.69 -9.51 13.28
N ARG A 212 -2.31 -10.66 13.57
CA ARG A 212 -3.70 -10.71 14.02
C ARG A 212 -3.89 -10.54 15.53
N THR A 213 -2.94 -11.02 16.34
CA THR A 213 -3.06 -11.04 17.80
C THR A 213 -2.06 -10.07 18.44
N PRO A 214 -2.52 -8.99 19.09
CA PRO A 214 -1.64 -8.07 19.82
C PRO A 214 -0.81 -8.79 20.90
N GLY A 215 0.43 -8.36 21.10
CA GLY A 215 1.30 -8.85 22.17
C GLY A 215 1.92 -10.23 21.94
N ARG A 216 1.77 -10.83 20.75
CA ARG A 216 2.49 -12.08 20.43
C ARG A 216 3.98 -11.83 20.22
N ASP A 217 4.77 -12.79 20.67
CA ASP A 217 6.19 -12.89 20.34
C ASP A 217 6.34 -13.20 18.83
N PRO A 218 7.11 -12.40 18.07
CA PRO A 218 7.32 -12.62 16.64
C PRO A 218 8.18 -13.84 16.30
N ASP A 219 8.94 -14.38 17.26
CA ASP A 219 9.81 -15.57 17.07
C ASP A 219 9.14 -16.86 17.53
N TYR A 220 7.95 -16.77 18.13
CA TYR A 220 7.17 -17.93 18.52
C TYR A 220 6.63 -18.66 17.28
N ASP A 221 7.06 -19.90 17.10
CA ASP A 221 6.51 -20.80 16.07
C ASP A 221 5.11 -21.27 16.48
N ALA A 222 4.11 -20.51 16.05
CA ALA A 222 2.72 -20.81 16.34
C ALA A 222 2.31 -22.12 15.66
N TYR A 223 1.90 -23.10 16.47
CA TYR A 223 1.34 -24.37 16.00
C TYR A 223 0.22 -24.12 14.98
N ASP A 224 0.41 -24.61 13.76
CA ASP A 224 -0.55 -24.46 12.68
C ASP A 224 -1.73 -25.43 12.87
N ASP A 225 -2.81 -24.91 13.45
CA ASP A 225 -4.03 -25.66 13.73
C ASP A 225 -5.13 -25.46 12.67
N THR A 226 -4.74 -25.03 11.47
CA THR A 226 -5.68 -24.77 10.38
C THR A 226 -6.36 -26.04 9.86
N ARG A 227 -7.64 -25.94 9.48
CA ARG A 227 -8.51 -27.10 9.17
C ARG A 227 -9.21 -27.04 7.82
N VAL A 228 -9.34 -25.86 7.24
CA VAL A 228 -10.09 -25.63 6.00
C VAL A 228 -9.39 -24.57 5.16
N GLU A 229 -9.38 -24.74 3.84
CA GLU A 229 -8.77 -23.77 2.94
C GLU A 229 -9.80 -22.74 2.47
N VAL A 230 -9.47 -21.45 2.58
CA VAL A 230 -10.30 -20.36 2.08
C VAL A 230 -9.47 -19.45 1.19
N THR A 231 -9.93 -19.24 -0.04
CA THR A 231 -9.33 -18.24 -0.93
C THR A 231 -10.18 -16.96 -0.90
N VAL A 232 -9.58 -15.84 -0.52
CA VAL A 232 -10.25 -14.52 -0.56
C VAL A 232 -9.72 -13.74 -1.74
N LEU A 233 -10.62 -13.26 -2.62
CA LEU A 233 -10.23 -12.40 -3.72
C LEU A 233 -10.38 -10.93 -3.35
N SER A 234 -9.47 -10.11 -3.87
CA SER A 234 -9.48 -8.65 -3.82
C SER A 234 -9.17 -8.10 -5.20
N GLY A 235 -9.96 -7.12 -5.65
CA GLY A 235 -9.69 -6.46 -6.92
C GLY A 235 -10.92 -5.75 -7.48
N LEU A 236 -10.67 -4.73 -8.29
CA LEU A 236 -11.70 -3.88 -8.88
C LEU A 236 -12.70 -4.68 -9.75
N PRO A 237 -13.92 -4.16 -9.97
CA PRO A 237 -14.82 -4.71 -10.97
C PRO A 237 -14.15 -4.75 -12.35
N GLY A 238 -14.33 -5.84 -13.11
CA GLY A 238 -13.70 -6.01 -14.43
C GLY A 238 -12.24 -6.46 -14.41
N VAL A 239 -11.64 -6.68 -13.24
CA VAL A 239 -10.25 -7.17 -13.14
C VAL A 239 -10.10 -8.65 -13.54
N GLY A 240 -11.18 -9.42 -13.66
CA GLY A 240 -11.12 -10.82 -14.10
C GLY A 240 -11.12 -11.85 -12.97
N LYS A 241 -11.71 -11.53 -11.81
CA LYS A 241 -11.87 -12.46 -10.67
C LYS A 241 -12.50 -13.79 -11.09
N ASP A 242 -13.63 -13.76 -11.79
CA ASP A 242 -14.35 -14.99 -12.19
C ASP A 242 -13.52 -15.87 -13.13
N HIS A 243 -12.77 -15.25 -14.05
CA HIS A 243 -11.84 -15.96 -14.92
C HIS A 243 -10.69 -16.60 -14.13
N TRP A 244 -10.14 -15.88 -13.15
CA TRP A 244 -9.11 -16.43 -12.28
C TRP A 244 -9.64 -17.61 -11.46
N ILE A 245 -10.86 -17.53 -10.91
CA ILE A 245 -11.51 -18.63 -10.18
C ILE A 245 -11.62 -19.87 -11.07
N ALA A 246 -12.15 -19.72 -12.29
CA ALA A 246 -12.32 -20.83 -13.21
C ALA A 246 -10.99 -21.53 -13.56
N ALA A 247 -9.90 -20.76 -13.66
CA ALA A 247 -8.58 -21.28 -13.98
C ALA A 247 -7.84 -21.90 -12.78
N HIS A 248 -7.98 -21.34 -11.57
CA HIS A 248 -7.12 -21.70 -10.43
C HIS A 248 -7.83 -22.44 -9.29
N ARG A 249 -9.17 -22.37 -9.23
CA ARG A 249 -10.00 -23.03 -8.22
C ARG A 249 -11.20 -23.75 -8.86
N PRO A 250 -11.01 -24.56 -9.92
CA PRO A 250 -12.11 -25.27 -10.56
C PRO A 250 -12.81 -26.20 -9.56
N GLY A 251 -14.15 -26.15 -9.53
CA GLY A 251 -14.97 -26.99 -8.65
C GLY A 251 -15.03 -26.57 -7.19
N TRP A 252 -14.38 -25.46 -6.79
CA TRP A 252 -14.55 -24.91 -5.44
C TRP A 252 -15.88 -24.16 -5.35
N THR A 253 -16.58 -24.29 -4.21
CA THR A 253 -17.76 -23.47 -3.92
C THR A 253 -17.36 -22.00 -3.89
N VAL A 254 -18.18 -21.13 -4.47
CA VAL A 254 -17.92 -19.68 -4.53
C VAL A 254 -19.00 -18.93 -3.75
N VAL A 255 -18.60 -18.28 -2.66
CA VAL A 255 -19.44 -17.30 -1.96
C VAL A 255 -19.25 -15.95 -2.66
N SER A 256 -20.23 -15.57 -3.48
CA SER A 256 -20.19 -14.34 -4.30
C SER A 256 -21.24 -13.34 -3.84
N LEU A 257 -20.80 -12.14 -3.42
CA LEU A 257 -21.72 -11.08 -3.02
C LEU A 257 -22.59 -10.61 -4.20
N ASP A 258 -22.06 -10.66 -5.42
CA ASP A 258 -22.82 -10.31 -6.62
C ASP A 258 -23.91 -11.36 -6.92
N ALA A 259 -23.62 -12.65 -6.74
CA ALA A 259 -24.59 -13.72 -6.91
C ALA A 259 -25.68 -13.69 -5.82
N VAL A 260 -25.29 -13.44 -4.57
CA VAL A 260 -26.22 -13.26 -3.45
C VAL A 260 -27.12 -12.06 -3.70
N ARG A 261 -26.56 -10.92 -4.16
CA ARG A 261 -27.32 -9.72 -4.51
C ARG A 261 -28.36 -9.98 -5.60
N SER A 262 -27.96 -10.69 -6.65
CA SER A 262 -28.86 -11.08 -7.75
C SER A 262 -30.00 -11.98 -7.26
N ARG A 263 -29.71 -13.03 -6.48
CA ARG A 263 -30.73 -13.93 -5.92
C ARG A 263 -31.71 -13.23 -4.98
N LEU A 264 -31.25 -12.22 -4.23
CA LEU A 264 -32.11 -11.42 -3.34
C LEU A 264 -32.86 -10.29 -4.07
N GLY A 265 -32.60 -10.06 -5.36
CA GLY A 265 -33.23 -8.98 -6.14
C GLY A 265 -32.89 -7.58 -5.64
N ILE A 266 -31.76 -7.40 -4.95
CA ILE A 266 -31.35 -6.10 -4.38
C ILE A 266 -30.56 -5.32 -5.43
N ALA A 267 -30.97 -4.08 -5.72
CA ALA A 267 -30.26 -3.22 -6.65
C ALA A 267 -28.84 -2.85 -6.14
N PRO A 268 -27.86 -2.55 -7.01
CA PRO A 268 -26.50 -2.20 -6.60
C PRO A 268 -26.39 -0.96 -5.69
N ASP A 269 -27.35 -0.05 -5.77
CA ASP A 269 -27.48 1.17 -4.95
C ASP A 269 -28.43 0.99 -3.75
N GLY A 270 -29.07 -0.17 -3.63
CA GLY A 270 -29.95 -0.52 -2.50
C GLY A 270 -29.18 -0.87 -1.22
N ASP A 271 -29.92 -1.21 -0.16
CA ASP A 271 -29.34 -1.62 1.12
C ASP A 271 -28.53 -2.92 0.97
N GLN A 272 -27.21 -2.82 1.12
CA GLN A 272 -26.30 -3.96 0.96
C GLN A 272 -26.15 -4.81 2.23
N ARG A 273 -26.77 -4.42 3.37
CA ARG A 273 -26.66 -5.17 4.64
C ARG A 273 -27.21 -6.61 4.53
N PRO A 274 -28.38 -6.87 3.91
CA PRO A 274 -28.90 -8.25 3.76
C PRO A 274 -28.02 -9.11 2.84
N VAL A 275 -27.46 -8.51 1.77
CA VAL A 275 -26.52 -9.19 0.87
C VAL A 275 -25.29 -9.67 1.63
N ALA A 276 -24.70 -8.77 2.43
CA ALA A 276 -23.56 -9.12 3.27
C ALA A 276 -23.95 -10.22 4.27
N ALA A 277 -25.05 -10.06 5.00
CA ALA A 277 -25.49 -11.05 5.99
C ALA A 277 -25.66 -12.45 5.37
N ALA A 278 -26.33 -12.55 4.23
CA ALA A 278 -26.52 -13.82 3.54
C ALA A 278 -25.19 -14.45 3.07
N ALA A 279 -24.26 -13.66 2.53
CA ALA A 279 -22.94 -14.15 2.14
C ALA A 279 -22.12 -14.65 3.35
N PHE A 280 -22.19 -13.94 4.49
CA PHE A 280 -21.53 -14.37 5.73
C PHE A 280 -22.14 -15.68 6.27
N GLU A 281 -23.46 -15.87 6.18
CA GLU A 281 -24.11 -17.11 6.60
C GLU A 281 -23.81 -18.30 5.68
N GLU A 282 -23.71 -18.09 4.37
CA GLU A 282 -23.23 -19.12 3.43
C GLU A 282 -21.81 -19.55 3.77
N ALA A 283 -20.90 -18.59 4.00
CA ALA A 283 -19.53 -18.89 4.41
C ALA A 283 -19.48 -19.61 5.77
N ARG A 284 -20.29 -19.22 6.76
CA ARG A 284 -20.36 -19.95 8.04
C ARG A 284 -20.80 -21.40 7.86
N THR A 285 -21.75 -21.65 6.98
CA THR A 285 -22.24 -23.01 6.71
C THR A 285 -21.11 -23.88 6.15
N LEU A 286 -20.36 -23.37 5.17
CA LEU A 286 -19.20 -24.05 4.59
C LEU A 286 -18.09 -24.26 5.62
N LEU A 287 -17.76 -23.24 6.41
CA LEU A 287 -16.74 -23.31 7.46
C LEU A 287 -17.09 -24.35 8.54
N ARG A 288 -18.36 -24.43 8.96
CA ARG A 288 -18.84 -25.45 9.91
C ARG A 288 -18.76 -26.87 9.34
N ALA A 289 -18.98 -27.02 8.04
CA ALA A 289 -18.86 -28.29 7.33
C ALA A 289 -17.41 -28.68 7.01
N GLY A 290 -16.43 -27.77 7.21
CA GLY A 290 -15.04 -27.99 6.80
C GLY A 290 -14.83 -27.95 5.28
N GLU A 291 -15.75 -27.31 4.56
CA GLU A 291 -15.70 -27.22 3.10
C GLU A 291 -14.87 -26.03 2.64
N ARG A 292 -13.94 -26.27 1.71
CA ARG A 292 -13.13 -25.23 1.08
C ARG A 292 -13.97 -24.38 0.13
N PHE A 293 -13.72 -23.08 0.10
CA PHE A 293 -14.45 -22.16 -0.78
C PHE A 293 -13.64 -20.92 -1.17
N VAL A 294 -14.15 -20.22 -2.18
CA VAL A 294 -13.65 -18.91 -2.61
C VAL A 294 -14.62 -17.82 -2.16
N TRP A 295 -14.12 -16.82 -1.44
CA TRP A 295 -14.84 -15.58 -1.16
C TRP A 295 -14.59 -14.58 -2.31
N ASN A 296 -15.57 -14.42 -3.19
CA ASN A 296 -15.49 -13.53 -4.35
C ASN A 296 -16.24 -12.22 -4.09
N ALA A 297 -15.48 -11.16 -3.83
CA ALA A 297 -15.99 -9.80 -3.70
C ALA A 297 -14.95 -8.79 -4.19
N THR A 298 -15.33 -7.51 -4.25
CA THR A 298 -14.39 -6.45 -4.63
C THR A 298 -13.28 -6.26 -3.59
N ASN A 299 -13.59 -6.28 -2.28
CA ASN A 299 -12.61 -6.36 -1.18
C ASN A 299 -11.40 -5.41 -1.32
N ILE A 300 -11.62 -4.17 -1.78
CA ILE A 300 -10.55 -3.24 -2.17
C ILE A 300 -9.85 -2.53 -1.00
N SER A 301 -10.36 -2.63 0.22
CA SER A 301 -9.72 -2.07 1.41
C SER A 301 -9.41 -3.15 2.43
N GLN A 302 -8.38 -2.93 3.25
CA GLN A 302 -7.99 -3.81 4.35
C GLN A 302 -9.19 -4.05 5.27
N GLN A 303 -9.95 -3.00 5.63
CA GLN A 303 -11.14 -3.14 6.46
C GLN A 303 -12.20 -4.11 5.88
N LEU A 304 -12.40 -4.12 4.55
CA LEU A 304 -13.34 -5.06 3.94
C LEU A 304 -12.80 -6.49 3.97
N ARG A 305 -11.50 -6.66 3.73
CA ARG A 305 -10.82 -7.96 3.79
C ARG A 305 -10.79 -8.52 5.20
N ASP A 306 -10.50 -7.70 6.20
CA ASP A 306 -10.46 -8.07 7.62
C ASP A 306 -11.77 -8.69 8.09
N ARG A 307 -12.92 -8.31 7.51
CA ARG A 307 -14.22 -8.93 7.88
C ARG A 307 -14.32 -10.39 7.44
N CYS A 308 -13.96 -10.71 6.19
CA CYS A 308 -14.06 -12.08 5.68
C CYS A 308 -12.88 -12.95 6.11
N ILE A 309 -11.66 -12.39 6.15
CA ILE A 309 -10.48 -13.03 6.74
C ILE A 309 -10.72 -13.27 8.23
N GLY A 310 -11.31 -12.28 8.92
CA GLY A 310 -11.86 -12.33 10.27
C GLY A 310 -12.63 -13.61 10.52
N LEU A 311 -13.76 -13.75 9.82
CA LEU A 311 -14.62 -14.93 9.90
C LEU A 311 -13.86 -16.23 9.62
N ALA A 312 -13.09 -16.30 8.53
CA ALA A 312 -12.41 -17.54 8.15
C ALA A 312 -11.40 -17.98 9.22
N ALA A 313 -10.64 -17.05 9.78
CA ALA A 313 -9.65 -17.34 10.82
C ALA A 313 -10.29 -17.78 12.15
N ASP A 314 -11.47 -17.26 12.50
CA ASP A 314 -12.21 -17.70 13.71
C ASP A 314 -12.61 -19.18 13.62
N TYR A 315 -12.75 -19.71 12.41
CA TYR A 315 -12.98 -21.13 12.11
C TYR A 315 -11.69 -21.90 11.78
N ARG A 316 -10.51 -21.33 12.08
CA ARG A 316 -9.20 -21.92 11.82
C ARG A 316 -8.98 -22.24 10.34
N ALA A 317 -9.42 -21.37 9.44
CA ALA A 317 -9.09 -21.51 8.04
C ALA A 317 -7.62 -21.16 7.75
N ARG A 318 -7.00 -21.89 6.82
CA ARG A 318 -5.81 -21.44 6.12
C ARG A 318 -6.23 -20.54 4.96
N ILE A 319 -5.76 -19.30 4.97
CA ILE A 319 -6.27 -18.24 4.10
C ILE A 319 -5.26 -17.90 3.02
N THR A 320 -5.68 -17.99 1.76
CA THR A 320 -4.96 -17.43 0.62
C THR A 320 -5.67 -16.15 0.17
N LEU A 321 -5.02 -14.99 0.30
CA LEU A 321 -5.53 -13.71 -0.18
C LEU A 321 -4.93 -13.39 -1.54
N VAL A 322 -5.76 -13.28 -2.57
CA VAL A 322 -5.34 -13.00 -3.94
C VAL A 322 -5.78 -11.59 -4.32
N GLY A 323 -4.82 -10.69 -4.50
CA GLY A 323 -5.01 -9.36 -5.05
C GLY A 323 -4.85 -9.38 -6.57
N LEU A 324 -5.93 -9.18 -7.31
CA LEU A 324 -5.92 -9.13 -8.76
C LEU A 324 -5.87 -7.69 -9.24
N GLU A 325 -5.03 -7.46 -10.25
CA GLU A 325 -4.84 -6.15 -10.86
C GLU A 325 -4.86 -6.24 -12.39
N ALA A 326 -5.13 -5.11 -13.02
CA ALA A 326 -4.97 -4.89 -14.46
C ALA A 326 -4.79 -3.40 -14.70
N PRO A 327 -4.19 -2.99 -15.84
CA PRO A 327 -4.14 -1.59 -16.24
C PRO A 327 -5.54 -0.96 -16.32
N ARG A 328 -5.63 0.35 -16.03
CA ARG A 328 -6.90 1.11 -16.08
C ARG A 328 -7.67 0.88 -17.37
N THR A 329 -6.98 0.97 -18.51
CA THR A 329 -7.56 0.78 -19.84
C THR A 329 -8.19 -0.60 -20.02
N VAL A 330 -7.51 -1.65 -19.53
CA VAL A 330 -8.00 -3.04 -19.55
C VAL A 330 -9.23 -3.20 -18.66
N ILE A 331 -9.22 -2.66 -17.44
CA ILE A 331 -10.37 -2.71 -16.52
C ILE A 331 -11.60 -2.07 -17.15
N HIS A 332 -11.46 -0.85 -17.68
CA HIS A 332 -12.60 -0.17 -18.30
C HIS A 332 -13.06 -0.85 -19.59
N ALA A 333 -12.16 -1.40 -20.40
CA ALA A 333 -12.54 -2.15 -21.60
C ALA A 333 -13.33 -3.42 -21.24
N ARG A 334 -12.84 -4.22 -20.29
CA ARG A 334 -13.53 -5.42 -19.80
C ARG A 334 -14.87 -5.07 -19.16
N ASN A 335 -14.95 -3.99 -18.41
CA ASN A 335 -16.19 -3.59 -17.77
C ASN A 335 -17.26 -3.17 -18.79
N ARG A 336 -16.89 -2.47 -19.87
CA ARG A 336 -17.82 -2.09 -20.94
C ARG A 336 -18.39 -3.29 -21.69
N SER A 337 -17.66 -4.41 -21.77
CA SER A 337 -18.13 -5.62 -22.44
C SER A 337 -18.95 -6.55 -21.55
N ARG A 338 -19.24 -6.18 -20.29
CA ARG A 338 -20.06 -7.00 -19.39
C ARG A 338 -21.54 -6.89 -19.76
N PRO A 339 -22.35 -7.94 -19.54
CA PRO A 339 -23.81 -7.84 -19.67
C PRO A 339 -24.40 -6.74 -18.78
N GLU A 340 -23.87 -6.59 -17.56
CA GLU A 340 -24.21 -5.53 -16.61
C GLU A 340 -22.94 -4.74 -16.23
N PRO A 341 -22.60 -3.67 -16.99
CA PRO A 341 -21.46 -2.83 -16.68
C PRO A 341 -21.66 -2.03 -15.39
N VAL A 342 -20.60 -1.92 -14.59
CA VAL A 342 -20.58 -0.98 -13.45
C VAL A 342 -20.32 0.44 -14.00
N PRO A 343 -21.02 1.50 -13.56
CA PRO A 343 -20.73 2.86 -14.02
C PRO A 343 -19.25 3.23 -13.83
N ALA A 344 -18.63 3.86 -14.84
CA ALA A 344 -17.19 4.17 -14.80
C ALA A 344 -16.78 5.02 -13.59
N ALA A 345 -17.63 5.99 -13.22
CA ALA A 345 -17.42 6.84 -12.04
C ALA A 345 -17.38 6.05 -10.71
N VAL A 346 -18.07 4.90 -10.63
CA VAL A 346 -18.00 4.01 -9.45
C VAL A 346 -16.64 3.31 -9.41
N ILE A 347 -16.12 2.85 -10.55
CA ILE A 347 -14.77 2.26 -10.63
C ILE A 347 -13.72 3.30 -10.22
N ASP A 348 -13.79 4.52 -10.76
CA ASP A 348 -12.85 5.59 -10.42
C ASP A 348 -12.91 5.94 -8.91
N ARG A 349 -14.10 5.91 -8.31
CA ARG A 349 -14.28 6.09 -6.85
C ARG A 349 -13.67 4.95 -6.04
N LEU A 350 -13.78 3.72 -6.52
CA LEU A 350 -13.17 2.54 -5.88
C LEU A 350 -11.64 2.61 -5.95
N VAL A 351 -11.07 3.04 -7.07
CA VAL A 351 -9.61 3.27 -7.23
C VAL A 351 -9.09 4.24 -6.16
N GLY A 352 -9.83 5.31 -5.85
CA GLY A 352 -9.46 6.26 -4.81
C GLY A 352 -9.43 5.71 -3.38
N ARG A 353 -9.93 4.49 -3.15
CA ARG A 353 -9.94 3.80 -1.83
C ARG A 353 -9.21 2.46 -1.88
N TRP A 354 -8.49 2.19 -2.96
CA TRP A 354 -7.88 0.90 -3.20
C TRP A 354 -6.58 0.76 -2.40
N GLU A 355 -6.63 -0.13 -1.42
CA GLU A 355 -5.48 -0.60 -0.65
C GLU A 355 -5.07 -1.96 -1.22
N ALA A 356 -3.80 -2.11 -1.61
CA ALA A 356 -3.29 -3.38 -2.10
C ALA A 356 -3.31 -4.46 -1.01
N VAL A 357 -3.30 -5.72 -1.42
CA VAL A 357 -3.16 -6.84 -0.50
C VAL A 357 -1.75 -6.86 0.11
N ASP A 358 -1.69 -7.13 1.40
CA ASP A 358 -0.50 -7.02 2.24
C ASP A 358 -0.16 -8.38 2.88
N PRO A 359 1.11 -8.82 2.86
CA PRO A 359 1.59 -10.07 3.47
C PRO A 359 1.18 -10.31 4.94
N THR A 360 0.80 -9.26 5.67
CA THR A 360 0.33 -9.33 7.05
C THR A 360 -1.12 -9.79 7.18
N GLU A 361 -1.90 -9.77 6.10
CA GLU A 361 -3.36 -9.99 6.13
C GLU A 361 -3.76 -11.48 6.10
N ALA A 362 -2.92 -12.38 5.59
CA ALA A 362 -3.25 -13.79 5.41
C ALA A 362 -2.01 -14.71 5.48
N HIS A 363 -2.25 -16.01 5.59
CA HIS A 363 -1.18 -17.03 5.53
C HIS A 363 -0.43 -16.97 4.21
N VAL A 364 -1.14 -16.85 3.09
CA VAL A 364 -0.54 -16.70 1.76
C VAL A 364 -1.15 -15.47 1.09
N VAL A 365 -0.31 -14.63 0.49
CA VAL A 365 -0.74 -13.43 -0.25
C VAL A 365 -0.14 -13.46 -1.65
N GLU A 366 -1.02 -13.44 -2.65
CA GLU A 366 -0.65 -13.45 -4.06
C GLU A 366 -1.07 -12.14 -4.71
N ARG A 367 -0.17 -11.53 -5.50
CA ARG A 367 -0.48 -10.36 -6.32
C ARG A 367 -0.42 -10.76 -7.78
N VAL A 368 -1.55 -10.71 -8.47
CA VAL A 368 -1.72 -11.28 -9.81
C VAL A 368 -2.05 -10.17 -10.81
N ASP A 369 -1.17 -9.95 -11.78
CA ASP A 369 -1.49 -9.14 -12.95
C ASP A 369 -2.28 -9.98 -13.98
N THR A 370 -3.54 -9.60 -14.15
CA THR A 370 -4.48 -10.23 -15.08
C THR A 370 -4.43 -9.61 -16.48
N SER A 371 -3.55 -8.65 -16.73
CA SER A 371 -3.36 -8.07 -18.04
C SER A 371 -2.93 -9.13 -19.06
N PRO A 372 -3.36 -9.01 -20.34
CA PRO A 372 -2.85 -9.85 -21.42
C PRO A 372 -1.31 -9.90 -21.43
N ALA A 373 -0.73 -11.04 -21.79
CA ALA A 373 0.72 -11.22 -21.81
C ALA A 373 1.44 -10.14 -22.67
N SER A 374 0.81 -9.65 -23.73
CA SER A 374 1.32 -8.57 -24.59
C SER A 374 1.35 -7.18 -23.94
N SER A 375 0.68 -6.99 -22.80
CA SER A 375 0.62 -5.73 -22.06
C SER A 375 1.41 -5.74 -20.74
N ARG A 376 2.03 -6.87 -20.39
CA ARG A 376 2.84 -6.98 -19.17
C ARG A 376 4.18 -6.29 -19.40
N THR A 377 4.47 -5.25 -18.61
CA THR A 377 5.83 -4.69 -18.53
C THR A 377 6.74 -5.75 -17.91
N PRO A 378 7.91 -6.08 -18.49
CA PRO A 378 8.82 -7.04 -17.87
C PRO A 378 9.17 -6.58 -16.46
N ALA A 379 9.20 -7.52 -15.51
CA ALA A 379 9.69 -7.27 -14.17
C ALA A 379 11.18 -6.91 -14.29
N GLY A 380 11.48 -5.61 -14.13
CA GLY A 380 12.83 -5.08 -14.03
C GLY A 380 13.26 -4.94 -12.59
#